data_AF-A0A969V6Z7-F1
#
_entry.id   AF-A0A969V6Z7-F1
#
_cell.length_a   1.000
_cell.length_b   1.000
_cell.length_c   1.000
_cell.angle_alpha   90.00
_cell.angle_beta   90.00
_cell.angle_gamma   90.00
#
_symmetry.space_group_name_H-M   'P 1'
#
loop_
_entity.id
_entity.type
_entity.pdbx_description
1 polymer ?
#
loop_
_entity_poly.entity_id
_entity_poly.type
_entity_poly.pdbx_seq_one_letter_code
_entity_poly.pdbx_strand_id
1 'polypeptide(L)'
;MLDIINRYMHGFVAVPVILACKTKGLFELLEHQGELTLEQIVESLKANGGHLQVALRMMQSLNWLERNEAGQYSLTYETENHKKIPEEILDLYHLPIESYLMGEQQSGLLKVWIERSIQCWNIDDPMMADFLDGILVIPILLALHKHNLLVEDKHKSLFSQLSTPVGGELHELFASKGWAHEQEGRFCLTDVGRFIVERALITGTTASYTPMLSRMTDVLFGDCQAVFRRDALGHESHVARSLNVVASGFQHEKYFADVEDSILSIFNRLPIEEQPKYVVDMGCGDGTLLKRVYETIRSKSARGKILDQYPLCAIGVDYNEASITATARTLADIPHLVLKGDIGDPEQMIASMNAHGIHDSENILHIRSFLDHDRPFIPPQNLAKVQARSFLPYQGVLCSSFRRANSSPCNGAEFGRTP
;
A
#
# COMPACT_ATOMS: atom_id res chain seq x y z
N MET A 1 5.67 -11.66 16.76
CA MET A 1 5.41 -12.24 15.41
C MET A 1 4.77 -11.23 14.47
N LEU A 2 3.78 -10.42 14.88
CA LEU A 2 3.32 -9.31 14.03
C LEU A 2 4.44 -8.28 13.76
N ASP A 3 5.31 -8.08 14.74
CA ASP A 3 6.40 -7.11 14.65
C ASP A 3 7.39 -7.42 13.51
N ILE A 4 7.64 -8.69 13.18
CA ILE A 4 8.62 -9.03 12.14
C ILE A 4 8.09 -8.71 10.73
N ILE A 5 6.84 -9.06 10.44
CA ILE A 5 6.20 -8.70 9.15
C ILE A 5 6.14 -7.18 8.99
N ASN A 6 5.83 -6.46 10.07
CA ASN A 6 5.82 -5.00 10.05
C ASN A 6 7.23 -4.44 9.78
N ARG A 7 8.27 -4.95 10.44
CA ARG A 7 9.66 -4.54 10.18
C ARG A 7 10.10 -4.84 8.77
N TYR A 8 9.69 -5.97 8.19
CA TYR A 8 9.95 -6.27 6.78
C TYR A 8 9.36 -5.21 5.86
N MET A 9 8.09 -4.83 6.08
CA MET A 9 7.45 -3.75 5.32
C MET A 9 8.10 -2.38 5.57
N HIS A 10 8.53 -2.10 6.81
CA HIS A 10 9.26 -0.88 7.14
C HIS A 10 10.56 -0.80 6.37
N GLY A 11 11.38 -1.86 6.38
CA GLY A 11 12.63 -1.92 5.61
C GLY A 11 12.42 -1.79 4.12
N PHE A 12 11.37 -2.43 3.60
CA PHE A 12 10.99 -2.33 2.19
C PHE A 12 10.72 -0.89 1.73
N VAL A 13 10.41 0.05 2.63
CA VAL A 13 10.26 1.48 2.30
C VAL A 13 11.45 2.30 2.77
N ALA A 14 11.94 2.03 3.98
CA ALA A 14 12.97 2.84 4.62
C ALA A 14 14.32 2.72 3.93
N VAL A 15 14.72 1.52 3.51
CA VAL A 15 16.04 1.28 2.92
C VAL A 15 16.27 2.09 1.63
N PRO A 16 15.39 2.09 0.61
CA PRO A 16 15.60 2.91 -0.58
C PRO A 16 15.59 4.42 -0.26
N VAL A 17 14.83 4.87 0.73
CA VAL A 17 14.83 6.27 1.19
C VAL A 17 16.15 6.62 1.87
N ILE A 18 16.64 5.77 2.78
CA ILE A 18 17.93 5.96 3.47
C ILE A 18 19.06 6.01 2.46
N LEU A 19 19.11 5.05 1.52
CA LEU A 19 20.16 4.99 0.51
C LEU A 19 20.11 6.20 -0.44
N ALA A 20 18.93 6.62 -0.90
CA ALA A 20 18.81 7.83 -1.72
C ALA A 20 19.32 9.08 -0.97
N CYS A 21 18.98 9.23 0.31
CA CYS A 21 19.47 10.32 1.17
C CYS A 21 20.98 10.26 1.40
N LYS A 22 21.53 9.06 1.65
CA LYS A 22 22.97 8.81 1.79
C LYS A 22 23.72 9.21 0.53
N THR A 23 23.33 8.66 -0.62
CA THR A 23 23.96 8.96 -1.92
C THR A 23 23.91 10.44 -2.26
N LYS A 24 22.87 11.16 -1.83
CA LYS A 24 22.76 12.60 -2.08
C LYS A 24 23.57 13.49 -1.12
N GLY A 25 24.07 12.94 -0.03
CA GLY A 25 24.87 13.70 0.95
C GLY A 25 24.04 14.31 2.08
N LEU A 26 22.84 13.80 2.39
CA LEU A 26 21.99 14.37 3.45
C LEU A 26 22.66 14.27 4.83
N PHE A 27 23.25 13.12 5.14
CA PHE A 27 23.85 12.86 6.45
C PHE A 27 25.13 13.70 6.62
N GLU A 28 25.97 13.76 5.60
CA GLU A 28 27.19 14.59 5.56
C GLU A 28 26.85 16.08 5.69
N LEU A 29 25.77 16.54 5.06
CA LEU A 29 25.30 17.92 5.19
C LEU A 29 24.97 18.27 6.64
N LEU A 30 24.19 17.43 7.33
CA LEU A 30 23.77 17.65 8.71
C LEU A 30 24.92 17.45 9.70
N GLU A 31 25.85 16.54 9.42
CA GLU A 31 27.07 16.35 10.22
C GLU A 31 27.97 17.59 10.18
N HIS A 32 28.10 18.24 9.01
CA HIS A 32 28.97 19.42 8.85
C HIS A 32 28.32 20.75 9.24
N GLN A 33 27.04 20.95 8.95
CA GLN A 33 26.35 22.23 9.17
C GLN A 33 25.52 22.25 10.47
N GLY A 34 25.31 21.10 11.11
CA GLY A 34 24.50 20.98 12.31
C GLY A 34 23.00 21.12 12.03
N GLU A 35 22.34 22.02 12.73
CA GLU A 35 20.88 22.17 12.71
C GLU A 35 20.36 22.95 11.49
N LEU A 36 19.63 22.27 10.60
CA LEU A 36 19.07 22.88 9.37
C LEU A 36 17.55 22.76 9.28
N THR A 37 16.88 23.81 8.82
CA THR A 37 15.45 23.79 8.44
C THR A 37 15.23 22.96 7.16
N LEU A 38 13.99 22.52 6.93
CA LEU A 38 13.61 21.81 5.69
C LEU A 38 14.02 22.63 4.45
N GLU A 39 13.76 23.94 4.47
CA GLU A 39 14.05 24.86 3.37
C GLU A 39 15.54 24.90 3.04
N GLN A 40 16.40 24.96 4.07
CA GLN A 40 17.85 24.96 3.91
C GLN A 40 18.37 23.64 3.34
N ILE A 41 17.81 22.50 3.78
CA ILE A 41 18.17 21.18 3.25
C ILE A 41 17.71 21.05 1.79
N VAL A 42 16.50 21.49 1.47
CA VAL A 42 15.95 21.50 0.11
C VAL A 42 16.82 22.31 -0.83
N GLU A 43 17.22 23.52 -0.43
CA GLU A 43 18.08 24.40 -1.23
C GLU A 43 19.47 23.76 -1.45
N SER A 44 20.08 23.24 -0.38
CA SER A 44 21.42 22.66 -0.42
C SER A 44 21.49 21.40 -1.29
N LEU A 45 20.51 20.51 -1.17
CA LEU A 45 20.49 19.22 -1.88
C LEU A 45 19.73 19.26 -3.21
N LYS A 46 19.10 20.40 -3.54
CA LYS A 46 18.18 20.55 -4.68
C LYS A 46 17.06 19.51 -4.65
N ALA A 47 16.50 19.28 -3.46
CA ALA A 47 15.51 18.23 -3.22
C ALA A 47 14.08 18.65 -3.61
N ASN A 48 13.21 17.67 -3.79
CA ASN A 48 11.78 17.87 -3.92
C ASN A 48 11.17 18.00 -2.51
N GLY A 49 10.91 19.22 -2.06
CA GLY A 49 10.60 19.53 -0.64
C GLY A 49 9.50 18.69 0.02
N GLY A 50 8.38 18.45 -0.67
CA GLY A 50 7.31 17.61 -0.15
C GLY A 50 7.76 16.16 0.10
N HIS A 51 8.42 15.55 -0.88
CA HIS A 51 8.93 14.18 -0.74
C HIS A 51 10.07 14.09 0.28
N LEU A 52 10.95 15.09 0.33
CA LEU A 52 11.99 15.16 1.36
C LEU A 52 11.37 15.27 2.76
N GLN A 53 10.31 16.04 2.96
CA GLN A 53 9.62 16.12 4.25
C GLN A 53 9.08 14.75 4.70
N VAL A 54 8.58 13.92 3.77
CA VAL A 54 8.18 12.53 4.06
C VAL A 54 9.38 11.71 4.53
N ALA A 55 10.52 11.82 3.83
CA ALA A 55 11.75 11.13 4.20
C ALA A 55 12.26 11.57 5.59
N LEU A 56 12.31 12.88 5.87
CA LEU A 56 12.74 13.39 7.18
C LEU A 56 11.81 12.91 8.30
N ARG A 57 10.49 12.94 8.08
CA ARG A 57 9.50 12.41 9.06
C ARG A 57 9.71 10.91 9.31
N MET A 58 10.06 10.14 8.28
CA MET A 58 10.40 8.73 8.43
C MET A 58 11.66 8.57 9.28
N MET A 59 12.73 9.33 9.01
CA MET A 59 13.96 9.28 9.81
C MET A 59 13.74 9.71 11.27
N GLN A 60 12.87 10.70 11.53
CA GLN A 60 12.46 11.04 12.90
C GLN A 60 11.76 9.87 13.58
N SER A 61 10.92 9.14 12.84
CA SER A 61 10.22 7.95 13.35
C SER A 61 11.17 6.79 13.65
N LEU A 62 12.34 6.76 13.01
CA LEU A 62 13.45 5.84 13.28
C LEU A 62 14.39 6.32 14.38
N ASN A 63 14.11 7.47 14.99
CA ASN A 63 15.01 8.16 15.92
C ASN A 63 16.38 8.49 15.32
N TRP A 64 16.49 8.72 14.01
CA TRP A 64 17.72 9.14 13.34
C TRP A 64 17.82 10.66 13.24
N LEU A 65 16.68 11.34 13.22
CA LEU A 65 16.62 12.79 13.23
C LEU A 65 15.80 13.28 14.42
N GLU A 66 16.27 14.36 15.03
CA GLU A 66 15.46 15.17 15.95
C GLU A 66 15.03 16.45 15.25
N ARG A 67 13.93 17.05 15.72
CA ARG A 67 13.47 18.36 15.24
C ARG A 67 13.17 19.27 16.42
N ASN A 68 13.87 20.39 16.49
CA ASN A 68 13.72 21.36 17.58
C ASN A 68 12.46 22.24 17.40
N GLU A 69 12.18 23.11 18.38
CA GLU A 69 11.02 24.02 18.35
C GLU A 69 11.10 25.05 17.20
N ALA A 70 12.31 25.39 16.75
CA ALA A 70 12.54 26.25 15.58
C ALA A 70 12.33 25.50 14.26
N GLY A 71 12.03 24.19 14.29
CA GLY A 71 11.76 23.37 13.13
C GLY A 71 13.01 22.89 12.38
N GLN A 72 14.19 23.01 12.99
CA GLN A 72 15.47 22.55 12.44
C GLN A 72 15.70 21.08 12.78
N TYR A 73 16.35 20.36 11.87
CA TYR A 73 16.70 18.95 11.97
C TYR A 73 18.17 18.77 12.34
N SER A 74 18.46 17.79 13.20
CA SER A 74 19.80 17.36 13.58
C SER A 74 19.90 15.82 13.61
N LEU A 75 21.12 15.29 13.48
CA LEU A 75 21.39 13.86 13.57
C LEU A 75 21.41 13.40 15.02
N THR A 76 20.89 12.19 15.26
CA THR A 76 21.10 11.42 16.49
C THR A 76 22.23 10.39 16.31
N TYR A 77 22.61 9.70 17.40
CA TYR A 77 23.62 8.65 17.38
C TYR A 77 23.22 7.44 16.51
N GLU A 78 21.92 7.12 16.47
CA GLU A 78 21.34 5.99 15.75
C GLU A 78 21.52 6.10 14.23
N THR A 79 21.77 7.32 13.72
CA THR A 79 22.02 7.56 12.30
C THR A 79 23.22 6.79 11.78
N GLU A 80 24.22 6.48 12.60
CA GLU A 80 25.43 5.74 12.17
C GLU A 80 25.12 4.41 11.46
N ASN A 81 23.96 3.81 11.75
CA ASN A 81 23.50 2.59 11.10
C ASN A 81 23.32 2.73 9.57
N HIS A 82 23.11 3.93 9.02
CA HIS A 82 23.03 4.12 7.56
C HIS A 82 24.30 3.70 6.82
N LYS A 83 25.46 3.76 7.49
CA LYS A 83 26.76 3.38 6.92
C LYS A 83 26.86 1.87 6.69
N LYS A 84 26.11 1.07 7.48
CA LYS A 84 26.11 -0.40 7.43
C LYS A 84 25.19 -0.97 6.34
N ILE A 85 24.34 -0.15 5.71
CA ILE A 85 23.42 -0.61 4.66
C ILE A 85 24.18 -0.77 3.34
N PRO A 86 24.23 -1.98 2.75
CA PRO A 86 24.86 -2.20 1.45
C PRO A 86 24.01 -1.58 0.32
N GLU A 87 24.63 -0.83 -0.58
CA GLU A 87 23.93 -0.15 -1.68
C GLU A 87 23.35 -1.15 -2.69
N GLU A 88 24.06 -2.26 -2.91
CA GLU A 88 23.65 -3.33 -3.83
C GLU A 88 22.36 -4.03 -3.41
N ILE A 89 21.86 -3.82 -2.18
CA ILE A 89 20.62 -4.48 -1.72
C ILE A 89 19.40 -4.08 -2.56
N LEU A 90 19.42 -2.90 -3.19
CA LEU A 90 18.33 -2.47 -4.05
C LEU A 90 18.24 -3.27 -5.36
N ASP A 91 19.29 -4.01 -5.74
CA ASP A 91 19.25 -4.93 -6.89
C ASP A 91 18.18 -6.01 -6.69
N LEU A 92 17.83 -6.35 -5.44
CA LEU A 92 16.77 -7.30 -5.09
C LEU A 92 15.39 -6.88 -5.62
N TYR A 93 15.10 -5.58 -5.77
CA TYR A 93 13.85 -5.11 -6.38
C TYR A 93 13.70 -5.47 -7.84
N HIS A 94 14.82 -5.73 -8.52
CA HIS A 94 14.87 -6.01 -9.95
C HIS A 94 15.09 -7.49 -10.26
N LEU A 95 15.25 -8.34 -9.24
CA LEU A 95 15.42 -9.76 -9.46
C LEU A 95 14.14 -10.39 -10.03
N PRO A 96 14.25 -11.25 -11.06
CA PRO A 96 13.12 -11.95 -11.64
C PRO A 96 12.70 -13.15 -10.75
N ILE A 97 12.31 -12.87 -9.50
CA ILE A 97 12.00 -13.89 -8.48
C ILE A 97 10.97 -14.90 -8.98
N GLU A 98 9.91 -14.44 -9.63
CA GLU A 98 8.87 -15.32 -10.16
C GLU A 98 9.42 -16.32 -11.19
N SER A 99 10.05 -15.83 -12.25
CA SER A 99 10.70 -16.68 -13.26
C SER A 99 11.81 -17.56 -12.66
N TYR A 100 12.51 -17.09 -11.64
CA TYR A 100 13.51 -17.88 -10.92
C TYR A 100 12.88 -19.09 -10.22
N LEU A 101 11.79 -18.87 -9.49
CA LEU A 101 11.05 -19.97 -8.84
C LEU A 101 10.51 -20.97 -9.86
N MET A 102 10.13 -20.53 -11.06
CA MET A 102 9.67 -21.40 -12.14
C MET A 102 10.80 -22.10 -12.91
N GLY A 103 12.07 -21.86 -12.55
CA GLY A 103 13.23 -22.49 -13.19
C GLY A 103 13.62 -21.91 -14.55
N GLU A 104 13.16 -20.70 -14.87
CA GLU A 104 13.44 -20.00 -16.13
C GLU A 104 14.75 -19.18 -16.08
N GLN A 105 15.42 -19.15 -14.93
CA GLN A 105 16.62 -18.35 -14.66
C GLN A 105 17.78 -19.25 -14.19
N GLN A 106 19.00 -18.71 -14.18
CA GLN A 106 20.18 -19.44 -13.69
C GLN A 106 20.08 -19.74 -12.19
N SER A 107 20.46 -20.96 -11.79
CA SER A 107 20.56 -21.36 -10.37
C SER A 107 21.56 -20.49 -9.61
N GLY A 108 21.36 -20.30 -8.31
CA GLY A 108 22.28 -19.52 -7.48
C GLY A 108 21.88 -18.06 -7.30
N LEU A 109 20.73 -17.63 -7.86
CA LEU A 109 20.33 -16.22 -7.89
C LEU A 109 20.12 -15.65 -6.49
N LEU A 110 19.57 -16.44 -5.55
CA LEU A 110 19.29 -16.00 -4.20
C LEU A 110 20.39 -16.38 -3.20
N LYS A 111 21.31 -17.27 -3.58
CA LYS A 111 22.29 -17.87 -2.67
C LYS A 111 23.07 -16.83 -1.85
N VAL A 112 23.68 -15.85 -2.49
CA VAL A 112 24.47 -14.80 -1.80
C VAL A 112 23.61 -13.97 -0.86
N TRP A 113 22.37 -13.69 -1.23
CA TRP A 113 21.45 -12.90 -0.41
C TRP A 113 20.95 -13.68 0.80
N ILE A 114 20.69 -14.98 0.62
CA ILE A 114 20.31 -15.88 1.70
C ILE A 114 21.46 -16.04 2.69
N GLU A 115 22.69 -16.23 2.21
CA GLU A 115 23.90 -16.26 3.06
C GLU A 115 24.05 -14.97 3.89
N ARG A 116 23.85 -13.80 3.27
CA ARG A 116 23.84 -12.51 3.98
C ARG A 116 22.72 -12.42 5.02
N SER A 117 21.51 -12.85 4.68
CA SER A 117 20.37 -12.90 5.61
C SER A 117 20.61 -13.85 6.80
N ILE A 118 21.28 -14.98 6.57
CA ILE A 118 21.69 -15.93 7.64
C ILE A 118 22.70 -15.28 8.59
N GLN A 119 23.60 -14.43 8.06
CA GLN A 119 24.57 -13.67 8.84
C GLN A 119 23.98 -12.38 9.45
N CYS A 120 22.65 -12.21 9.45
CA CYS A 120 21.99 -10.98 9.88
C CYS A 120 22.56 -9.74 9.19
N TRP A 121 22.95 -9.88 7.92
CA TRP A 121 23.58 -8.84 7.10
C TRP A 121 24.89 -8.28 7.66
N ASN A 122 25.51 -8.96 8.63
CA ASN A 122 26.61 -8.45 9.46
C ASN A 122 26.26 -7.13 10.17
N ILE A 123 24.99 -6.98 10.58
CA ILE A 123 24.48 -5.83 11.32
C ILE A 123 24.07 -6.25 12.73
N ASP A 124 24.63 -5.56 13.73
CA ASP A 124 24.34 -5.84 15.15
C ASP A 124 22.92 -5.42 15.57
N ASP A 125 22.36 -4.41 14.90
CA ASP A 125 21.01 -3.91 15.15
C ASP A 125 19.96 -4.87 14.55
N PRO A 126 19.18 -5.57 15.37
CA PRO A 126 18.20 -6.55 14.88
C PRO A 126 17.08 -5.93 14.05
N MET A 127 16.70 -4.67 14.33
CA MET A 127 15.67 -3.97 13.56
C MET A 127 16.17 -3.69 12.14
N MET A 128 17.42 -3.25 12.01
CA MET A 128 18.04 -3.01 10.72
C MET A 128 18.26 -4.32 9.94
N ALA A 129 18.67 -5.40 10.60
CA ALA A 129 18.74 -6.72 9.97
C ALA A 129 17.38 -7.17 9.44
N ASP A 130 16.30 -6.99 10.22
CA ASP A 130 14.92 -7.26 9.77
C ASP A 130 14.54 -6.37 8.57
N PHE A 131 14.97 -5.10 8.55
CA PHE A 131 14.66 -4.20 7.43
C PHE A 131 15.27 -4.71 6.12
N LEU A 132 16.53 -5.15 6.16
CA LEU A 132 17.21 -5.70 4.99
C LEU A 132 16.61 -7.06 4.57
N ASP A 133 16.25 -7.91 5.54
CA ASP A 133 15.51 -9.14 5.28
C ASP A 133 14.20 -8.87 4.52
N GLY A 134 13.49 -7.79 4.87
CA GLY A 134 12.24 -7.42 4.20
C GLY A 134 12.37 -7.27 2.69
N ILE A 135 13.49 -6.72 2.21
CA ILE A 135 13.76 -6.56 0.78
C ILE A 135 13.91 -7.90 0.07
N LEU A 136 14.54 -8.89 0.73
CA LEU A 136 14.74 -10.23 0.19
C LEU A 136 13.46 -11.08 0.28
N VAL A 137 12.85 -11.11 1.46
CA VAL A 137 11.79 -12.04 1.82
C VAL A 137 10.46 -11.70 1.16
N ILE A 138 10.08 -10.41 1.11
CA ILE A 138 8.76 -10.01 0.63
C ILE A 138 8.52 -10.48 -0.82
N PRO A 139 9.42 -10.22 -1.78
CA PRO A 139 9.26 -10.72 -3.16
C PRO A 139 9.16 -12.25 -3.23
N ILE A 140 9.96 -12.97 -2.43
CA ILE A 140 9.94 -14.44 -2.38
C ILE A 140 8.60 -14.96 -1.85
N LEU A 141 8.11 -14.43 -0.73
CA LEU A 141 6.83 -14.85 -0.13
C LEU A 141 5.66 -14.59 -1.08
N LEU A 142 5.62 -13.42 -1.73
CA LEU A 142 4.56 -13.08 -2.67
C LEU A 142 4.58 -13.97 -3.91
N ALA A 143 5.76 -14.28 -4.46
CA ALA A 143 5.89 -15.17 -5.61
C ALA A 143 5.50 -16.61 -5.25
N LEU A 144 5.93 -17.12 -4.08
CA LEU A 144 5.54 -18.42 -3.57
C LEU A 144 4.02 -18.53 -3.32
N HIS A 145 3.41 -17.47 -2.78
CA HIS A 145 1.96 -17.39 -2.57
C HIS A 145 1.20 -17.40 -3.91
N LYS A 146 1.63 -16.58 -4.88
CA LYS A 146 1.01 -16.49 -6.22
C LYS A 146 0.94 -17.85 -6.93
N HIS A 147 1.96 -18.69 -6.74
CA HIS A 147 2.06 -20.02 -7.36
C HIS A 147 1.58 -21.17 -6.47
N ASN A 148 0.94 -20.88 -5.33
CA ASN A 148 0.46 -21.89 -4.37
C ASN A 148 1.56 -22.86 -3.88
N LEU A 149 2.80 -22.39 -3.80
CA LEU A 149 3.96 -23.19 -3.39
C LEU A 149 4.16 -23.30 -1.88
N LEU A 150 3.25 -22.69 -1.11
CA LEU A 150 3.25 -22.67 0.37
C LEU A 150 2.14 -23.54 0.99
N VAL A 151 1.40 -24.28 0.16
CA VAL A 151 0.30 -25.14 0.64
C VAL A 151 0.87 -26.36 1.35
N GLU A 152 0.49 -26.56 2.62
CA GLU A 152 0.86 -27.76 3.37
C GLU A 152 0.09 -28.99 2.87
N ASP A 153 0.81 -30.08 2.60
CA ASP A 153 0.25 -31.37 2.23
C ASP A 153 0.80 -32.43 3.20
N LYS A 154 -0.08 -33.26 3.76
CA LYS A 154 0.28 -34.33 4.70
C LYS A 154 1.19 -35.39 4.08
N HIS A 155 1.42 -35.38 2.77
CA HIS A 155 2.22 -36.37 2.06
C HIS A 155 3.39 -35.78 1.27
N LYS A 156 3.52 -34.45 1.17
CA LYS A 156 4.60 -33.81 0.40
C LYS A 156 5.43 -32.87 1.25
N SER A 157 6.74 -32.90 1.02
CA SER A 157 7.65 -31.90 1.59
C SER A 157 7.37 -30.52 0.98
N LEU A 158 7.50 -29.47 1.78
CA LEU A 158 7.52 -28.09 1.30
C LEU A 158 8.60 -27.95 0.20
N PHE A 159 8.30 -27.16 -0.83
CA PHE A 159 9.16 -26.94 -2.01
C PHE A 159 9.46 -28.17 -2.89
N SER A 160 8.80 -29.31 -2.67
CA SER A 160 8.97 -30.51 -3.52
C SER A 160 8.60 -30.32 -5.00
N GLN A 161 7.85 -29.26 -5.32
CA GLN A 161 7.48 -28.89 -6.69
C GLN A 161 8.56 -28.05 -7.40
N LEU A 162 9.56 -27.57 -6.67
CA LEU A 162 10.62 -26.73 -7.20
C LEU A 162 11.82 -27.58 -7.67
N SER A 163 12.63 -27.00 -8.55
CA SER A 163 13.90 -27.62 -8.93
C SER A 163 14.82 -27.76 -7.71
N THR A 164 15.67 -28.80 -7.68
CA THR A 164 16.56 -29.06 -6.54
C THR A 164 17.43 -27.87 -6.13
N PRO A 165 18.03 -27.09 -7.05
CA PRO A 165 18.80 -25.90 -6.67
C PRO A 165 17.96 -24.84 -5.97
N VAL A 166 16.79 -24.49 -6.53
CA VAL A 166 15.90 -23.46 -5.97
C VAL A 166 15.30 -23.92 -4.64
N GLY A 167 14.85 -25.18 -4.58
CA GLY A 167 14.31 -25.78 -3.36
C GLY A 167 15.34 -25.84 -2.23
N GLY A 168 16.61 -26.10 -2.55
CA GLY A 168 17.71 -26.09 -1.58
C GLY A 168 17.95 -24.70 -0.98
N GLU A 169 17.98 -23.66 -1.81
CA GLU A 169 18.11 -22.26 -1.33
C GLU A 169 16.94 -21.85 -0.42
N LEU A 170 15.71 -22.15 -0.82
CA LEU A 170 14.55 -21.82 0.00
C LEU A 170 14.47 -22.65 1.27
N HIS A 171 14.96 -23.89 1.25
CA HIS A 171 15.11 -24.71 2.45
C HIS A 171 16.04 -24.05 3.46
N GLU A 172 17.23 -23.63 3.03
CA GLU A 172 18.20 -22.91 3.87
C GLU A 172 17.59 -21.62 4.44
N LEU A 173 16.92 -20.81 3.59
CA LEU A 173 16.27 -19.58 4.04
C LEU A 173 15.19 -19.87 5.09
N PHE A 174 14.23 -20.75 4.80
CA PHE A 174 13.11 -21.01 5.70
C PHE A 174 13.54 -21.67 7.01
N ALA A 175 14.55 -22.56 6.95
CA ALA A 175 15.12 -23.16 8.15
C ALA A 175 15.84 -22.10 9.00
N SER A 176 16.63 -21.22 8.39
CA SER A 176 17.36 -20.17 9.11
C SER A 176 16.44 -19.15 9.80
N LYS A 177 15.29 -18.84 9.19
CA LYS A 177 14.27 -17.96 9.80
C LYS A 177 13.37 -18.69 10.80
N GLY A 178 13.56 -19.99 11.01
CA GLY A 178 12.72 -20.81 11.89
C GLY A 178 11.28 -20.98 11.37
N TRP A 179 11.04 -20.75 10.08
CA TRP A 179 9.73 -20.88 9.45
C TRP A 179 9.41 -22.31 9.04
N ALA A 180 10.44 -23.14 8.83
CA ALA A 180 10.25 -24.55 8.55
C ALA A 180 11.33 -25.38 9.24
N HIS A 181 11.06 -26.67 9.36
CA HIS A 181 11.93 -27.64 10.01
C HIS A 181 11.77 -29.02 9.37
N GLU A 182 12.77 -29.88 9.57
CA GLU A 182 12.68 -31.29 9.19
C GLU A 182 11.90 -32.09 10.24
N GLN A 183 10.85 -32.77 9.80
CA GLN A 183 10.04 -33.67 10.61
C GLN A 183 9.74 -34.96 9.84
N GLU A 184 10.15 -36.11 10.38
CA GLU A 184 9.93 -37.43 9.77
C GLU A 184 10.44 -37.53 8.31
N GLY A 185 11.56 -36.86 8.01
CA GLY A 185 12.14 -36.83 6.66
C GLY A 185 11.41 -35.92 5.67
N ARG A 186 10.62 -34.95 6.17
CA ARG A 186 9.92 -33.95 5.38
C ARG A 186 10.19 -32.55 5.92
N PHE A 187 10.33 -31.59 5.01
CA PHE A 187 10.41 -30.19 5.36
C PHE A 187 9.00 -29.60 5.50
N CYS A 188 8.66 -29.14 6.71
CA CYS A 188 7.31 -28.70 7.08
C CYS A 188 7.35 -27.32 7.75
N LEU A 189 6.29 -26.53 7.59
CA LEU A 189 6.19 -25.22 8.26
C LEU A 189 6.09 -25.41 9.79
N THR A 190 6.77 -24.53 10.52
CA THR A 190 6.55 -24.32 11.95
C THR A 190 5.28 -23.48 12.16
N ASP A 191 4.83 -23.31 13.42
CA ASP A 191 3.75 -22.36 13.73
C ASP A 191 4.10 -20.92 13.31
N VAL A 192 5.37 -20.56 13.43
CA VAL A 192 5.88 -19.25 12.98
C VAL A 192 5.79 -19.16 11.45
N GLY A 193 6.23 -20.19 10.74
CA GLY A 193 6.16 -20.22 9.27
C GLY A 193 4.72 -20.14 8.75
N ARG A 194 3.80 -20.92 9.33
CA ARG A 194 2.36 -20.83 9.03
C ARG A 194 1.85 -19.40 9.24
N PHE A 195 2.19 -18.78 10.36
CA PHE A 195 1.78 -17.41 10.66
C PHE A 195 2.25 -16.40 9.61
N ILE A 196 3.51 -16.51 9.14
CA ILE A 196 4.08 -15.65 8.09
C ILE A 196 3.40 -15.90 6.74
N VAL A 197 3.27 -17.16 6.33
CA VAL A 197 2.69 -17.57 5.05
C VAL A 197 1.24 -17.11 4.90
N GLU A 198 0.41 -17.32 5.93
CA GLU A 198 -1.00 -16.88 5.95
C GLU A 198 -1.16 -15.37 5.78
N ARG A 199 -0.11 -14.60 6.10
CA ARG A 199 -0.11 -13.13 6.10
C ARG A 199 0.78 -12.54 5.03
N ALA A 200 1.38 -13.36 4.16
CA ALA A 200 2.28 -12.91 3.10
C ALA A 200 1.64 -11.80 2.25
N LEU A 201 0.35 -11.96 1.90
CA LEU A 201 -0.37 -11.01 1.05
C LEU A 201 -0.57 -9.62 1.69
N ILE A 202 -0.45 -9.48 3.03
CA ILE A 202 -0.45 -8.17 3.71
C ILE A 202 0.71 -7.31 3.20
N THR A 203 1.85 -7.92 2.88
CA THR A 203 3.03 -7.21 2.36
C THR A 203 2.87 -6.77 0.91
N GLY A 204 1.86 -7.31 0.19
CA GLY A 204 1.64 -7.06 -1.22
C GLY A 204 1.31 -5.60 -1.54
N THR A 205 0.60 -4.89 -0.65
CA THR A 205 0.31 -3.47 -0.82
C THR A 205 1.60 -2.66 -0.83
N THR A 206 2.51 -2.92 0.13
CA THR A 206 3.84 -2.28 0.18
C THR A 206 4.69 -2.66 -1.02
N ALA A 207 4.77 -3.95 -1.35
CA ALA A 207 5.55 -4.46 -2.47
C ALA A 207 5.06 -3.94 -3.83
N SER A 208 3.77 -3.62 -3.96
CA SER A 208 3.23 -3.04 -5.19
C SER A 208 3.87 -1.70 -5.56
N TYR A 209 4.45 -0.97 -4.60
CA TYR A 209 5.15 0.29 -4.85
C TYR A 209 6.63 0.13 -5.22
N THR A 210 7.13 -1.09 -5.44
CA THR A 210 8.50 -1.33 -5.93
C THR A 210 8.90 -0.44 -7.13
N PRO A 211 8.04 -0.17 -8.14
CA PRO A 211 8.40 0.73 -9.24
C PRO A 211 8.69 2.18 -8.80
N MET A 212 7.97 2.69 -7.80
CA MET A 212 8.27 3.99 -7.19
C MET A 212 9.53 3.93 -6.32
N LEU A 213 9.63 2.91 -5.46
CA LEU A 213 10.69 2.76 -4.46
C LEU A 213 12.07 2.57 -5.11
N SER A 214 12.14 1.83 -6.23
CA SER A 214 13.36 1.68 -7.03
C SER A 214 13.85 2.99 -7.67
N ARG A 215 12.99 4.01 -7.74
CA ARG A 215 13.31 5.35 -8.27
C ARG A 215 13.33 6.42 -7.18
N MET A 216 13.64 6.04 -5.94
CA MET A 216 13.59 6.97 -4.80
C MET A 216 14.52 8.19 -4.96
N THR A 217 15.66 8.04 -5.64
CA THR A 217 16.54 9.16 -6.00
C THR A 217 15.82 10.20 -6.87
N ASP A 218 15.02 9.77 -7.85
CA ASP A 218 14.23 10.68 -8.68
C ASP A 218 13.11 11.33 -7.86
N VAL A 219 12.44 10.55 -7.00
CA VAL A 219 11.37 11.04 -6.12
C VAL A 219 11.89 12.14 -5.18
N LEU A 220 13.05 11.94 -4.55
CA LEU A 220 13.59 12.87 -3.56
C LEU A 220 14.41 14.01 -4.17
N PHE A 221 15.16 13.77 -5.24
CA PHE A 221 16.18 14.71 -5.73
C PHE A 221 16.21 14.92 -7.25
N GLY A 222 15.41 14.14 -8.01
CA GLY A 222 15.36 14.18 -9.46
C GLY A 222 13.99 14.58 -10.00
N ASP A 223 13.67 14.11 -11.21
CA ASP A 223 12.39 14.37 -11.86
C ASP A 223 11.30 13.45 -11.29
N CYS A 224 10.65 13.88 -10.22
CA CYS A 224 9.56 13.13 -9.60
C CYS A 224 8.36 12.97 -10.55
N GLN A 225 8.13 13.91 -11.48
CA GLN A 225 7.03 13.80 -12.45
C GLN A 225 7.24 12.61 -13.39
N ALA A 226 8.47 12.30 -13.75
CA ALA A 226 8.77 11.10 -14.53
C ALA A 226 8.49 9.78 -13.80
N VAL A 227 8.38 9.78 -12.46
CA VAL A 227 8.03 8.59 -11.67
C VAL A 227 6.51 8.36 -11.69
N PHE A 228 5.74 9.44 -11.50
CA PHE A 228 4.28 9.38 -11.38
C PHE A 228 3.51 9.53 -12.71
N ARG A 229 4.20 9.78 -13.83
CA ARG A 229 3.58 9.93 -15.14
C ARG A 229 2.82 8.65 -15.53
N ARG A 230 1.61 8.81 -16.05
CA ARG A 230 0.85 7.70 -16.64
C ARG A 230 1.41 7.28 -18.00
N ASP A 231 1.29 6.01 -18.35
CA ASP A 231 1.68 5.50 -19.66
C ASP A 231 0.74 6.00 -20.78
N ALA A 232 1.01 5.63 -22.03
CA ALA A 232 0.19 6.02 -23.18
C ALA A 232 -1.27 5.52 -23.11
N LEU A 233 -1.55 4.52 -22.29
CA LEU A 233 -2.88 3.94 -22.04
C LEU A 233 -3.53 4.52 -20.77
N GLY A 234 -2.85 5.44 -20.07
CA GLY A 234 -3.33 6.06 -18.83
C GLY A 234 -3.08 5.22 -17.57
N HIS A 235 -2.32 4.12 -17.65
CA HIS A 235 -1.96 3.31 -16.49
C HIS A 235 -0.85 3.96 -15.67
N GLU A 236 -0.82 3.64 -14.38
CA GLU A 236 0.18 4.15 -13.45
C GLU A 236 1.48 3.34 -13.54
N SER A 237 2.61 4.02 -13.71
CA SER A 237 3.93 3.36 -13.75
C SER A 237 4.58 3.19 -12.37
N HIS A 238 4.13 3.95 -11.37
CA HIS A 238 4.75 3.99 -10.04
C HIS A 238 4.29 2.86 -9.12
N VAL A 239 3.25 2.12 -9.51
CA VAL A 239 2.64 1.05 -8.71
C VAL A 239 2.24 -0.12 -9.61
N ALA A 240 2.55 -1.34 -9.18
CA ALA A 240 2.06 -2.57 -9.78
C ALA A 240 0.58 -2.78 -9.41
N ARG A 241 -0.32 -2.10 -10.14
CA ARG A 241 -1.75 -1.97 -9.77
C ARG A 241 -2.46 -3.31 -9.57
N SER A 242 -2.15 -4.34 -10.37
CA SER A 242 -2.75 -5.68 -10.18
C SER A 242 -2.42 -6.29 -8.82
N LEU A 243 -1.15 -6.21 -8.38
CA LEU A 243 -0.74 -6.69 -7.05
C LEU A 243 -1.36 -5.82 -5.95
N ASN A 244 -1.39 -4.49 -6.15
CA ASN A 244 -1.98 -3.54 -5.22
C ASN A 244 -3.45 -3.88 -4.91
N VAL A 245 -4.27 -4.10 -5.94
CA VAL A 245 -5.71 -4.43 -5.81
C VAL A 245 -5.92 -5.76 -5.09
N VAL A 246 -5.18 -6.81 -5.48
CA VAL A 246 -5.29 -8.13 -4.84
C VAL A 246 -4.91 -8.05 -3.36
N ALA A 247 -3.82 -7.35 -3.04
CA ALA A 247 -3.35 -7.22 -1.67
C ALA A 247 -4.26 -6.33 -0.79
N SER A 248 -4.75 -5.21 -1.32
CA SER A 248 -5.68 -4.34 -0.59
C SER A 248 -7.01 -5.05 -0.33
N GLY A 249 -7.52 -5.83 -1.29
CA GLY A 249 -8.73 -6.64 -1.11
C GLY A 249 -8.63 -7.62 0.07
N PHE A 250 -7.48 -8.31 0.19
CA PHE A 250 -7.21 -9.19 1.33
C PHE A 250 -7.16 -8.44 2.68
N GLN A 251 -6.60 -7.23 2.71
CA GLN A 251 -6.58 -6.41 3.92
C GLN A 251 -7.99 -5.92 4.29
N HIS A 252 -8.81 -5.58 3.29
CA HIS A 252 -10.15 -5.04 3.49
C HIS A 252 -11.14 -6.08 4.06
N GLU A 253 -10.94 -7.37 3.78
CA GLU A 253 -11.80 -8.44 4.29
C GLU A 253 -11.96 -8.41 5.82
N LYS A 254 -10.92 -8.00 6.57
CA LYS A 254 -10.96 -7.91 8.03
C LYS A 254 -11.94 -6.87 8.56
N TYR A 255 -12.15 -5.78 7.82
CA TYR A 255 -13.09 -4.72 8.20
C TYR A 255 -14.54 -5.05 7.82
N PHE A 256 -14.75 -6.14 7.07
CA PHE A 256 -16.08 -6.47 6.58
C PHE A 256 -17.06 -6.81 7.71
N ALA A 257 -16.60 -7.43 8.80
CA ALA A 257 -17.47 -7.77 9.92
C ALA A 257 -18.13 -6.51 10.51
N ASP A 258 -17.38 -5.42 10.66
CA ASP A 258 -17.91 -4.16 11.20
C ASP A 258 -18.90 -3.48 10.22
N VAL A 259 -18.63 -3.59 8.91
CA VAL A 259 -19.53 -3.08 7.86
C VAL A 259 -20.82 -3.88 7.83
N GLU A 260 -20.75 -5.20 7.99
CA GLU A 260 -21.90 -6.10 7.98
C GLU A 260 -22.95 -5.71 9.02
N ASP A 261 -22.55 -5.45 10.26
CA ASP A 261 -23.49 -5.03 11.32
C ASP A 261 -24.21 -3.71 10.97
N SER A 262 -23.48 -2.76 10.39
CA SER A 262 -24.05 -1.48 9.94
C SER A 262 -25.08 -1.68 8.82
N ILE A 263 -24.75 -2.52 7.84
CA ILE A 263 -25.66 -2.87 6.73
C ILE A 263 -26.91 -3.58 7.27
N LEU A 264 -26.76 -4.55 8.16
CA LEU A 264 -27.89 -5.28 8.73
C LEU A 264 -28.79 -4.36 9.57
N SER A 265 -28.23 -3.42 10.31
CA SER A 265 -29.00 -2.41 11.06
C SER A 265 -29.92 -1.60 10.14
N ILE A 266 -29.42 -1.17 8.97
CA ILE A 266 -30.18 -0.40 7.98
C ILE A 266 -31.31 -1.26 7.38
N PHE A 267 -30.99 -2.47 6.90
CA PHE A 267 -31.93 -3.30 6.13
C PHE A 267 -32.83 -4.20 7.00
N ASN A 268 -32.69 -4.14 8.34
CA ASN A 268 -33.64 -4.71 9.30
C ASN A 268 -34.62 -3.68 9.87
N ARG A 269 -34.41 -2.38 9.63
CA ARG A 269 -35.30 -1.33 10.14
C ARG A 269 -36.66 -1.39 9.45
N LEU A 270 -37.74 -1.23 10.23
CA LEU A 270 -39.10 -1.05 9.70
C LEU A 270 -39.46 0.45 9.67
N PRO A 271 -40.32 0.88 8.73
CA PRO A 271 -40.93 0.09 7.65
C PRO A 271 -39.98 -0.14 6.46
N ILE A 272 -40.22 -1.18 5.65
CA ILE A 272 -39.25 -1.65 4.62
C ILE A 272 -39.20 -0.67 3.43
N GLU A 273 -40.33 -0.07 3.09
CA GLU A 273 -40.51 0.90 2.02
C GLU A 273 -39.70 2.20 2.22
N GLU A 274 -39.28 2.51 3.44
CA GLU A 274 -38.43 3.66 3.78
C GLU A 274 -36.93 3.33 3.70
N GLN A 275 -36.56 2.07 3.50
CA GLN A 275 -35.16 1.68 3.38
C GLN A 275 -34.59 2.07 2.00
N PRO A 276 -33.26 2.21 1.88
CA PRO A 276 -32.61 2.46 0.61
C PRO A 276 -33.00 1.46 -0.49
N LYS A 277 -33.15 1.94 -1.71
CA LYS A 277 -33.40 1.13 -2.92
C LYS A 277 -32.11 0.85 -3.69
N TYR A 278 -31.09 1.65 -3.46
CA TYR A 278 -29.80 1.57 -4.12
C TYR A 278 -28.69 1.51 -3.09
N VAL A 279 -27.70 0.64 -3.33
CA VAL A 279 -26.40 0.72 -2.65
C VAL A 279 -25.38 1.14 -3.68
N VAL A 280 -24.80 2.33 -3.52
CA VAL A 280 -23.84 2.91 -4.47
C VAL A 280 -22.45 2.85 -3.85
N ASP A 281 -21.52 2.15 -4.50
CA ASP A 281 -20.11 2.05 -4.10
C ASP A 281 -19.23 2.91 -5.01
N MET A 282 -18.72 4.03 -4.47
CA MET A 282 -17.78 4.92 -5.19
C MET A 282 -16.35 4.39 -5.04
N GLY A 283 -15.66 4.18 -6.16
CA GLY A 283 -14.40 3.45 -6.28
C GLY A 283 -14.60 1.95 -6.06
N CYS A 284 -15.56 1.34 -6.77
CA CYS A 284 -15.98 -0.03 -6.54
C CYS A 284 -14.93 -1.09 -6.90
N GLY A 285 -13.86 -0.75 -7.63
CA GLY A 285 -12.78 -1.67 -7.96
C GLY A 285 -13.28 -2.89 -8.74
N ASP A 286 -13.14 -4.09 -8.17
CA ASP A 286 -13.63 -5.33 -8.77
C ASP A 286 -15.07 -5.69 -8.37
N GLY A 287 -15.74 -4.86 -7.56
CA GLY A 287 -17.11 -5.06 -7.08
C GLY A 287 -17.23 -6.03 -5.90
N THR A 288 -16.15 -6.52 -5.32
CA THR A 288 -16.19 -7.52 -4.23
C THR A 288 -16.93 -7.01 -3.00
N LEU A 289 -16.68 -5.76 -2.57
CA LEU A 289 -17.36 -5.17 -1.42
C LEU A 289 -18.87 -5.08 -1.68
N LEU A 290 -19.23 -4.49 -2.82
CA LEU A 290 -20.63 -4.29 -3.21
C LEU A 290 -21.39 -5.62 -3.36
N LYS A 291 -20.76 -6.64 -3.95
CA LYS A 291 -21.31 -8.01 -4.00
C LYS A 291 -21.59 -8.53 -2.59
N ARG A 292 -20.61 -8.42 -1.71
CA ARG A 292 -20.70 -8.96 -0.34
C ARG A 292 -21.77 -8.22 0.47
N VAL A 293 -21.89 -6.90 0.32
CA VAL A 293 -22.98 -6.11 0.92
C VAL A 293 -24.34 -6.59 0.42
N TYR A 294 -24.52 -6.73 -0.90
CA TYR A 294 -25.77 -7.21 -1.48
C TYR A 294 -26.13 -8.60 -0.95
N GLU A 295 -25.16 -9.51 -0.91
CA GLU A 295 -25.35 -10.88 -0.41
C GLU A 295 -25.70 -10.93 1.08
N THR A 296 -25.07 -10.10 1.90
CA THR A 296 -25.43 -9.94 3.31
C THR A 296 -26.88 -9.47 3.45
N ILE A 297 -27.30 -8.47 2.68
CA ILE A 297 -28.69 -7.99 2.71
C ILE A 297 -29.64 -9.12 2.27
N ARG A 298 -29.34 -9.79 1.16
CA ARG A 298 -30.16 -10.88 0.60
C ARG A 298 -30.34 -12.03 1.58
N SER A 299 -29.27 -12.46 2.23
CA SER A 299 -29.27 -13.70 3.04
C SER A 299 -29.61 -13.49 4.52
N LYS A 300 -29.34 -12.30 5.09
CA LYS A 300 -29.37 -12.09 6.56
C LYS A 300 -30.30 -10.97 7.02
N SER A 301 -30.85 -10.14 6.14
CA SER A 301 -31.73 -9.02 6.53
C SER A 301 -33.23 -9.31 6.37
N ALA A 302 -34.07 -8.47 6.99
CA ALA A 302 -35.51 -8.46 6.80
C ALA A 302 -35.89 -8.12 5.35
N ARG A 303 -35.17 -7.15 4.74
CA ARG A 303 -35.32 -6.79 3.31
C ARG A 303 -35.09 -7.98 2.39
N GLY A 304 -34.08 -8.80 2.69
CA GLY A 304 -33.70 -9.98 1.90
C GLY A 304 -34.83 -10.98 1.70
N LYS A 305 -35.77 -11.08 2.65
CA LYS A 305 -36.93 -11.98 2.60
C LYS A 305 -38.02 -11.55 1.61
N ILE A 306 -37.98 -10.29 1.15
CA ILE A 306 -39.04 -9.66 0.34
C ILE A 306 -38.48 -8.80 -0.81
N LEU A 307 -37.31 -9.17 -1.34
CA LEU A 307 -36.69 -8.48 -2.48
C LEU A 307 -37.56 -8.47 -3.74
N ASP A 308 -38.46 -9.45 -3.90
CA ASP A 308 -39.41 -9.48 -5.03
C ASP A 308 -40.44 -8.33 -4.98
N GLN A 309 -40.80 -7.86 -3.77
CA GLN A 309 -41.73 -6.75 -3.58
C GLN A 309 -41.00 -5.41 -3.48
N TYR A 310 -39.84 -5.41 -2.82
CA TYR A 310 -39.00 -4.24 -2.63
C TYR A 310 -37.60 -4.53 -3.18
N PRO A 311 -37.36 -4.37 -4.49
CA PRO A 311 -36.07 -4.69 -5.11
C PRO A 311 -34.97 -3.79 -4.57
N LEU A 312 -33.74 -4.31 -4.59
CA LEU A 312 -32.52 -3.57 -4.29
C LEU A 312 -31.61 -3.63 -5.52
N CYS A 313 -30.98 -2.51 -5.86
CA CYS A 313 -30.01 -2.46 -6.96
C CYS A 313 -28.62 -2.07 -6.43
N ALA A 314 -27.61 -2.85 -6.82
CA ALA A 314 -26.21 -2.57 -6.54
C ALA A 314 -25.62 -1.66 -7.63
N ILE A 315 -25.03 -0.54 -7.27
CA ILE A 315 -24.46 0.40 -8.25
C ILE A 315 -22.96 0.56 -7.99
N GLY A 316 -22.15 0.04 -8.89
CA GLY A 316 -20.70 0.25 -8.87
C GLY A 316 -20.34 1.53 -9.61
N VAL A 317 -19.54 2.40 -9.00
CA VAL A 317 -19.04 3.62 -9.64
C VAL A 317 -17.51 3.62 -9.57
N ASP A 318 -16.85 3.76 -10.72
CA ASP A 318 -15.39 3.86 -10.75
C ASP A 318 -14.95 4.77 -11.92
N TYR A 319 -13.79 5.42 -11.80
CA TYR A 319 -13.25 6.25 -12.86
C TYR A 319 -12.47 5.42 -13.89
N ASN A 320 -12.04 4.20 -13.50
CA ASN A 320 -11.25 3.28 -14.30
C ASN A 320 -12.12 2.26 -15.05
N GLU A 321 -11.94 2.15 -16.37
CA GLU A 321 -12.71 1.24 -17.23
C GLU A 321 -12.47 -0.26 -16.93
N ALA A 322 -11.28 -0.63 -16.47
CA ALA A 322 -10.98 -2.01 -16.11
C ALA A 322 -11.72 -2.41 -14.82
N SER A 323 -11.79 -1.51 -13.83
CA SER A 323 -12.63 -1.68 -12.63
C SER A 323 -14.11 -1.82 -12.98
N ILE A 324 -14.62 -0.95 -13.86
CA ILE A 324 -16.02 -1.03 -14.35
C ILE A 324 -16.30 -2.42 -14.97
N THR A 325 -15.39 -2.89 -15.84
CA THR A 325 -15.52 -4.19 -16.50
C THR A 325 -15.44 -5.36 -15.52
N ALA A 326 -14.52 -5.30 -14.55
CA ALA A 326 -14.37 -6.32 -13.52
C ALA A 326 -15.61 -6.38 -12.61
N THR A 327 -16.09 -5.22 -12.17
CA THR A 327 -17.32 -5.10 -11.36
C THR A 327 -18.52 -5.71 -12.07
N ALA A 328 -18.75 -5.37 -13.35
CA ALA A 328 -19.87 -5.92 -14.11
C ALA A 328 -19.83 -7.47 -14.17
N ARG A 329 -18.64 -8.07 -14.27
CA ARG A 329 -18.47 -9.54 -14.22
C ARG A 329 -18.75 -10.10 -12.83
N THR A 330 -18.23 -9.47 -11.79
CA THR A 330 -18.40 -9.89 -10.39
C THR A 330 -19.87 -9.88 -9.97
N LEU A 331 -20.64 -8.88 -10.45
CA LEU A 331 -22.04 -8.65 -10.12
C LEU A 331 -23.03 -9.28 -11.09
N ALA A 332 -22.59 -10.10 -12.05
CA ALA A 332 -23.44 -10.63 -13.13
C ALA A 332 -24.74 -11.34 -12.64
N ASP A 333 -24.70 -11.95 -11.45
CA ASP A 333 -25.84 -12.68 -10.86
C ASP A 333 -26.71 -11.84 -9.91
N ILE A 334 -26.44 -10.53 -9.77
CA ILE A 334 -27.22 -9.62 -8.93
C ILE A 334 -27.79 -8.46 -9.76
N PRO A 335 -28.94 -7.88 -9.39
CA PRO A 335 -29.44 -6.64 -10.00
C PRO A 335 -28.45 -5.50 -9.79
N HIS A 336 -27.83 -5.03 -10.88
CA HIS A 336 -26.78 -4.02 -10.78
C HIS A 336 -26.76 -3.03 -11.94
N LEU A 337 -26.07 -1.92 -11.70
CA LEU A 337 -25.65 -0.92 -12.68
C LEU A 337 -24.18 -0.60 -12.43
N VAL A 338 -23.41 -0.34 -13.50
CA VAL A 338 -22.03 0.15 -13.35
C VAL A 338 -21.89 1.45 -14.10
N LEU A 339 -21.39 2.48 -13.42
CA LEU A 339 -21.26 3.84 -13.93
C LEU A 339 -19.81 4.30 -13.87
N LYS A 340 -19.46 5.21 -14.78
CA LYS A 340 -18.24 5.99 -14.66
C LYS A 340 -18.46 7.16 -13.71
N GLY A 341 -17.53 7.38 -12.78
CA GLY A 341 -17.58 8.53 -11.87
C GLY A 341 -16.29 8.72 -11.09
N ASP A 342 -16.09 9.93 -10.56
CA ASP A 342 -14.92 10.32 -9.78
C ASP A 342 -15.35 10.74 -8.36
N ILE A 343 -14.57 10.35 -7.35
CA ILE A 343 -14.84 10.70 -5.94
C ILE A 343 -14.82 12.22 -5.70
N GLY A 344 -14.06 12.97 -6.51
CA GLY A 344 -13.99 14.42 -6.50
C GLY A 344 -15.16 15.12 -7.21
N ASP A 345 -16.02 14.38 -7.91
CA ASP A 345 -17.15 14.92 -8.68
C ASP A 345 -18.46 14.13 -8.41
N PRO A 346 -19.04 14.26 -7.19
CA PRO A 346 -20.28 13.58 -6.85
C PRO A 346 -21.49 14.08 -7.66
N GLU A 347 -21.46 15.31 -8.18
CA GLU A 347 -22.54 15.87 -8.98
C GLU A 347 -22.66 15.15 -10.33
N GLN A 348 -21.53 14.84 -10.98
CA GLN A 348 -21.51 14.03 -12.20
C GLN A 348 -22.12 12.65 -11.98
N MET A 349 -21.81 11.98 -10.86
CA MET A 349 -22.40 10.67 -10.55
C MET A 349 -23.93 10.76 -10.47
N ILE A 350 -24.47 11.78 -9.79
CA ILE A 350 -25.93 12.00 -9.72
C ILE A 350 -26.53 12.27 -11.10
N ALA A 351 -25.86 13.07 -11.95
CA ALA A 351 -26.29 13.29 -13.32
C ALA A 351 -26.31 11.99 -14.16
N SER A 352 -25.29 11.14 -14.01
CA SER A 352 -25.21 9.83 -14.65
C SER A 352 -26.32 8.88 -14.18
N MET A 353 -26.67 8.89 -12.89
CA MET A 353 -27.80 8.11 -12.36
C MET A 353 -29.14 8.59 -12.94
N ASN A 354 -29.35 9.90 -13.02
CA ASN A 354 -30.54 10.48 -13.64
C ASN A 354 -30.68 10.07 -15.11
N ALA A 355 -29.59 10.03 -15.87
CA ALA A 355 -29.60 9.57 -17.26
C ALA A 355 -30.01 8.09 -17.41
N HIS A 356 -29.85 7.29 -16.37
CA HIS A 356 -30.28 5.89 -16.30
C HIS A 356 -31.67 5.70 -15.66
N GLY A 357 -32.45 6.77 -15.51
CA GLY A 357 -33.81 6.73 -14.98
C GLY A 357 -33.89 6.61 -13.45
N ILE A 358 -32.78 6.80 -12.74
CA ILE A 358 -32.75 6.83 -11.28
C ILE A 358 -32.83 8.29 -10.82
N HIS A 359 -34.01 8.72 -10.42
CA HIS A 359 -34.32 10.11 -10.07
C HIS A 359 -34.54 10.34 -8.57
N ASP A 360 -34.58 9.28 -7.78
CA ASP A 360 -34.88 9.28 -6.35
C ASP A 360 -33.60 9.10 -5.53
N SER A 361 -32.67 10.06 -5.68
CA SER A 361 -31.36 10.07 -5.03
C SER A 361 -31.41 10.01 -3.50
N GLU A 362 -32.54 10.38 -2.90
CA GLU A 362 -32.79 10.25 -1.46
C GLU A 362 -32.85 8.79 -0.99
N ASN A 363 -33.05 7.82 -1.90
CA ASN A 363 -33.13 6.39 -1.60
C ASN A 363 -31.79 5.66 -1.79
N ILE A 364 -30.68 6.40 -1.85
CA ILE A 364 -29.34 5.85 -2.02
C ILE A 364 -28.64 5.68 -0.66
N LEU A 365 -28.11 4.48 -0.42
CA LEU A 365 -27.04 4.27 0.55
C LEU A 365 -25.70 4.39 -0.15
N HIS A 366 -24.99 5.50 0.09
CA HIS A 366 -23.62 5.68 -0.40
C HIS A 366 -22.64 4.95 0.50
N ILE A 367 -21.85 4.06 -0.09
CA ILE A 367 -20.73 3.38 0.54
C ILE A 367 -19.46 3.66 -0.26
N ARG A 368 -18.31 3.52 0.40
CA ARG A 368 -16.98 3.50 -0.20
C ARG A 368 -16.00 2.98 0.84
N SER A 369 -14.92 2.38 0.38
CA SER A 369 -13.85 1.91 1.28
C SER A 369 -12.51 2.47 0.81
N PHE A 370 -11.79 3.11 1.73
CA PHE A 370 -10.41 3.55 1.53
C PHE A 370 -10.14 4.40 0.27
N LEU A 371 -11.06 5.29 -0.12
CA LEU A 371 -10.92 6.08 -1.37
C LEU A 371 -10.68 7.57 -1.14
N ASP A 372 -11.28 8.14 -0.10
CA ASP A 372 -11.26 9.57 0.22
C ASP A 372 -9.84 10.17 0.18
N HIS A 373 -8.85 9.44 0.72
CA HIS A 373 -7.45 9.89 0.77
C HIS A 373 -6.71 9.87 -0.58
N ASP A 374 -7.22 9.14 -1.57
CA ASP A 374 -6.64 8.96 -2.91
C ASP A 374 -7.36 9.80 -3.99
N ARG A 375 -8.26 10.71 -3.57
CA ARG A 375 -8.94 11.60 -4.52
C ARG A 375 -7.97 12.59 -5.17
N PRO A 376 -8.25 13.06 -6.40
CA PRO A 376 -7.56 14.21 -6.98
C PRO A 376 -7.60 15.42 -6.03
N PHE A 377 -6.43 15.97 -5.72
CA PHE A 377 -6.35 17.10 -4.80
C PHE A 377 -6.90 18.37 -5.44
N ILE A 378 -7.91 18.99 -4.80
CA ILE A 378 -8.47 20.29 -5.18
C ILE A 378 -8.03 21.33 -4.16
N PRO A 379 -7.35 22.42 -4.56
CA PRO A 379 -6.91 23.45 -3.63
C PRO A 379 -8.10 24.16 -2.96
N PRO A 380 -7.98 24.54 -1.68
CA PRO A 380 -9.07 25.21 -0.97
C PRO A 380 -9.37 26.58 -1.59
N GLN A 381 -10.63 26.83 -1.92
CA GLN A 381 -11.06 28.08 -2.55
C GLN A 381 -11.29 29.23 -1.55
N ASN A 382 -11.58 28.92 -0.28
CA ASN A 382 -11.86 29.92 0.75
C ASN A 382 -10.58 30.32 1.51
N LEU A 383 -9.90 31.36 1.02
CA LEU A 383 -8.61 31.83 1.58
C LEU A 383 -8.71 32.32 3.03
N ALA A 384 -9.83 32.93 3.43
CA ALA A 384 -10.02 33.38 4.82
C ALA A 384 -10.04 32.20 5.79
N LYS A 385 -10.70 31.09 5.43
CA LYS A 385 -10.67 29.86 6.22
C LYS A 385 -9.30 29.20 6.23
N VAL A 386 -8.55 29.28 5.13
CA VAL A 386 -7.16 28.78 5.07
C VAL A 386 -6.27 29.55 6.05
N GLN A 387 -6.34 30.89 6.03
CA GLN A 387 -5.57 31.73 6.95
C GLN A 387 -5.94 31.49 8.41
N ALA A 388 -7.23 31.35 8.74
CA ALA A 388 -7.63 31.03 10.10
C ALA A 388 -7.07 29.66 10.56
N ARG A 389 -6.93 28.70 9.64
CA ARG A 389 -6.42 27.36 9.91
C ARG A 389 -4.89 27.27 9.97
N SER A 390 -4.14 28.21 9.41
CA SER A 390 -2.67 28.17 9.42
C SER A 390 -2.06 28.34 10.81
N PHE A 391 -2.84 28.82 11.78
CA PHE A 391 -2.43 28.94 13.18
C PHE A 391 -2.62 27.65 13.99
N LEU A 392 -3.21 26.61 13.40
CA LEU A 392 -3.43 25.34 14.07
C LEU A 392 -2.24 24.39 13.84
N PRO A 393 -1.83 23.59 14.84
CA PRO A 393 -0.63 22.76 14.79
C PRO A 393 -0.87 21.46 14.02
N TYR A 394 -1.20 21.55 12.74
CA TYR A 394 -1.36 20.37 11.89
C TYR A 394 -0.02 19.75 11.51
N GLN A 395 0.04 18.42 11.45
CA GLN A 395 1.24 17.65 11.10
C GLN A 395 1.05 16.79 9.84
N GLY A 396 -0.03 17.03 9.09
CA GLY A 396 -0.28 16.37 7.81
C GLY A 396 0.81 16.74 6.80
N VAL A 397 1.36 15.73 6.12
CA VAL A 397 2.33 15.92 5.03
C VAL A 397 1.64 15.53 3.75
N LEU A 398 1.60 16.47 2.80
CA LEU A 398 1.00 16.31 1.48
C LEU A 398 2.02 16.77 0.45
N CYS A 399 2.18 15.99 -0.61
CA CYS A 399 3.13 16.26 -1.69
C CYS A 399 2.36 16.67 -2.94
N SER A 400 2.69 17.81 -3.53
CA SER A 400 2.17 18.22 -4.83
C SER A 400 3.10 17.88 -5.98
N SER A 401 2.53 17.86 -7.19
CA SER A 401 3.25 17.60 -8.44
C SER A 401 4.21 18.72 -8.87
N PHE A 402 4.19 19.88 -8.20
CA PHE A 402 5.03 21.02 -8.57
C PHE A 402 6.29 21.10 -7.72
N ARG A 403 7.46 21.20 -8.37
CA ARG A 403 8.65 21.78 -7.74
C ARG A 403 8.38 23.25 -7.48
N ARG A 404 8.00 23.64 -6.26
CA ARG A 404 8.07 25.06 -5.88
C ARG A 404 9.54 25.45 -5.66
N ALA A 405 10.20 25.88 -6.73
CA ALA A 405 11.33 26.78 -6.62
C ALA A 405 10.77 28.19 -6.36
N ASN A 406 11.09 28.78 -5.22
CA ASN A 406 10.75 30.15 -4.80
C ASN A 406 9.27 30.44 -4.50
N SER A 407 8.87 30.24 -3.23
CA SER A 407 7.94 31.15 -2.54
C SER A 407 8.23 31.14 -1.04
N SER A 408 8.35 32.34 -0.46
CA SER A 408 8.65 32.70 0.95
C SER A 408 8.10 31.78 2.05
N PRO A 409 8.71 31.79 3.25
CA PRO A 409 8.33 30.94 4.38
C PRO A 409 6.96 31.36 4.92
N CYS A 410 5.92 30.75 4.38
CA CYS A 410 4.67 30.60 5.09
C CYS A 410 4.57 29.13 5.43
N ASN A 411 4.54 28.83 6.74
CA ASN A 411 4.13 27.55 7.32
C ASN A 411 2.88 27.00 6.64
N GLY A 412 3.08 26.31 5.54
CA GLY A 412 2.03 25.98 4.59
C GLY A 412 2.38 24.66 3.95
N ALA A 413 2.32 23.60 4.76
CA ALA A 413 1.84 22.34 4.21
C ALA A 413 0.59 22.68 3.39
N GLU A 414 0.56 22.27 2.12
CA GLU A 414 -0.64 22.40 1.30
C GLU A 414 -1.69 21.52 1.96
N PHE A 415 -2.48 22.10 2.88
CA PHE A 415 -3.48 21.39 3.67
C PHE A 415 -4.66 21.04 2.78
N GLY A 416 -4.50 19.98 2.02
CA GLY A 416 -5.57 19.28 1.35
C GLY A 416 -6.32 18.40 2.32
N ARG A 417 -7.48 18.85 2.76
CA ARG A 417 -8.43 17.98 3.43
C ARG A 417 -9.35 17.30 2.44
N THR A 418 -9.44 16.00 2.63
CA THR A 418 -10.62 15.19 2.34
C THR A 418 -11.80 15.66 3.19
N PRO A 419 -13.03 15.66 2.65
CA PRO A 419 -14.23 16.05 3.40
C PRO A 419 -14.34 15.39 4.78
#